data_AF-F0XXQ5-F1
#
_entry.id   AF-F0XXQ5-F1
#
_cell.length_a   1.000
_cell.length_b   1.000
_cell.length_c   1.000
_cell.angle_alpha   90.00
_cell.angle_beta   90.00
_cell.angle_gamma   90.00
#
_symmetry.space_group_name_H-M   'P 1'
#
loop_
_entity.id
_entity.type
_entity.pdbx_description
1 polymer ?
#
loop_
_entity_poly.entity_id
_entity_poly.type
_entity_poly.pdbx_seq_one_letter_code
_entity_poly.pdbx_strand_id
1 'polypeptide(L)' 'RRRYLAAMYWAFTTMTTVGYGDITPAGDMERIYAIFAMLMGVSFYSYIIASVSSMV' A
#
# COMPACT_ATOMS: atom_id res chain seq x y z
N ARG A 1 19.89 4.67 -0.85
CA ARG A 1 19.17 4.77 -2.15
C ARG A 1 18.35 3.52 -2.46
N ARG A 2 18.95 2.32 -2.63
CA ARG A 2 18.18 1.09 -2.95
C ARG A 2 17.08 0.72 -1.93
N ARG A 3 17.34 0.84 -0.63
CA ARG A 3 16.34 0.56 0.44
C ARG A 3 15.13 1.50 0.38
N TYR A 4 15.35 2.78 0.07
CA TYR A 4 14.27 3.75 -0.06
C TYR A 4 13.38 3.44 -1.27
N LEU A 5 13.99 3.09 -2.41
CA LEU A 5 13.26 2.66 -3.60
C LEU A 5 12.44 1.40 -3.34
N ALA A 6 13.00 0.42 -2.63
CA ALA A 6 12.29 -0.80 -2.23
C ALA A 6 11.10 -0.50 -1.30
N ALA A 7 11.29 0.39 -0.32
CA ALA A 7 10.21 0.80 0.59
C ALA A 7 9.08 1.57 -0.14
N MET A 8 9.43 2.48 -1.04
CA MET A 8 8.44 3.17 -1.89
C MET A 8 7.72 2.18 -2.79
N TYR A 9 8.43 1.26 -3.42
CA TYR A 9 7.84 0.23 -4.27
C TYR A 9 6.85 -0.62 -3.47
N TRP A 10 7.22 -1.11 -2.28
CA TRP A 10 6.31 -1.86 -1.41
C TRP A 10 5.08 -1.03 -1.01
N ALA A 11 5.26 0.24 -0.66
CA ALA A 11 4.15 1.12 -0.30
C ALA A 11 3.18 1.33 -1.48
N PHE A 12 3.71 1.56 -2.68
CA PHE A 12 2.90 1.72 -3.89
C PHE A 12 2.16 0.44 -4.26
N THR A 13 2.83 -0.71 -4.29
CA THR A 13 2.20 -2.00 -4.64
C THR A 13 1.13 -2.43 -3.63
N THR A 14 1.29 -2.03 -2.37
CA THR A 14 0.28 -2.24 -1.32
C THR A 14 -0.91 -1.30 -1.52
N MET A 15 -0.68 -0.01 -1.77
CA MET A 15 -1.74 0.99 -1.97
C MET A 15 -2.59 0.72 -3.21
N THR A 16 -1.97 0.29 -4.31
CA THR A 16 -2.67 -0.08 -5.54
C THR A 16 -3.24 -1.49 -5.51
N THR A 17 -3.12 -2.20 -4.39
CA THR A 17 -3.60 -3.58 -4.19
C THR A 17 -3.01 -4.61 -5.17
N VAL A 18 -1.86 -4.31 -5.78
CA VAL A 18 -1.18 -5.22 -6.73
C VAL A 18 -0.53 -6.40 -6.01
N GLY A 19 0.21 -6.12 -4.93
CA GLY A 19 0.72 -7.14 -4.02
C GLY A 19 1.57 -8.25 -4.66
N TYR A 20 2.64 -7.91 -5.39
CA TYR A 20 3.53 -8.90 -6.04
C TYR A 20 4.15 -9.94 -5.08
N GLY A 21 4.25 -9.64 -3.78
CA GLY A 21 4.70 -10.59 -2.76
C GLY A 21 6.22 -10.81 -2.70
N ASP A 22 6.99 -10.01 -3.44
CA ASP A 22 8.45 -9.99 -3.42
C ASP A 22 9.03 -9.35 -2.14
N ILE A 23 8.32 -8.37 -1.57
CA ILE A 23 8.61 -7.78 -0.26
C ILE A 23 7.43 -8.08 0.66
N THR A 24 7.65 -8.97 1.63
CA THR A 24 6.62 -9.40 2.59
C THR A 24 7.13 -9.29 4.03
N PRO A 25 6.24 -8.97 4.99
CA PRO A 25 6.60 -8.95 6.40
C PRO A 25 6.90 -10.36 6.90
N ALA A 26 8.05 -10.55 7.53
CA ALA A 26 8.48 -11.85 8.06
C ALA A 26 8.05 -12.05 9.51
N GLY A 27 8.11 -10.99 10.32
CA GLY A 27 7.74 -11.01 11.74
C GLY A 27 6.29 -10.60 12.01
N ASP A 28 5.75 -11.01 13.16
CA ASP A 28 4.37 -10.69 13.56
C ASP A 28 4.15 -9.19 13.76
N MET A 29 5.14 -8.46 14.29
CA MET A 29 5.06 -6.99 14.41
C MET A 29 5.03 -6.28 13.04
N GLU A 30 5.81 -6.78 12.07
CA GLU A 30 5.83 -6.25 10.72
C GLU A 30 4.51 -6.54 10.00
N ARG A 31 3.89 -7.69 10.26
CA ARG A 31 2.56 -8.04 9.75
C ARG A 31 1.49 -7.13 10.29
N ILE A 32 1.51 -6.83 11.59
CA ILE A 32 0.58 -5.88 12.21
C ILE A 32 0.73 -4.50 11.54
N TYR A 33 1.96 -4.01 11.37
CA TYR A 33 2.21 -2.75 10.66
C TYR A 33 1.68 -2.79 9.22
N ALA A 34 1.96 -3.87 8.48
CA ALA A 34 1.47 -4.04 7.12
C ALA A 34 -0.06 -4.03 7.03
N ILE A 35 -0.75 -4.65 7.99
CA ILE A 35 -2.22 -4.63 8.09
C ILE A 35 -2.74 -3.19 8.23
N PHE A 36 -2.18 -2.41 9.15
CA PHE A 36 -2.59 -1.00 9.31
C PHE A 36 -2.28 -0.17 8.06
N ALA A 37 -1.13 -0.39 7.42
CA ALA A 37 -0.77 0.27 6.16
C ALA A 37 -1.74 -0.07 5.02
N MET A 38 -2.17 -1.32 4.92
CA MET A 38 -3.17 -1.76 3.93
C MET A 38 -4.53 -1.08 4.14
N LEU A 39 -5.01 -0.99 5.39
CA LEU A 39 -6.28 -0.32 5.71
C LEU A 39 -6.27 1.17 5.33
N MET A 40 -5.18 1.87 5.63
CA MET A 40 -4.99 3.27 5.22
C MET A 40 -4.89 3.38 3.70
N GLY A 41 -4.14 2.48 3.05
CA GLY A 41 -3.94 2.46 1.60
C GLY A 41 -5.26 2.32 0.83
N VAL A 42 -6.11 1.36 1.21
CA VAL A 42 -7.44 1.16 0.59
C VAL A 42 -8.32 2.38 0.78
N SER A 43 -8.37 2.96 1.98
CA SER A 43 -9.21 4.12 2.27
C SER A 43 -8.84 5.31 1.38
N PHE A 44 -7.53 5.56 1.23
CA PHE A 44 -7.03 6.62 0.36
C PHE A 44 -7.28 6.34 -1.12
N TYR A 45 -7.06 5.10 -1.56
CA TYR A 45 -7.29 4.69 -2.94
C TYR A 45 -8.77 4.81 -3.34
N SER A 46 -9.69 4.34 -2.50
CA SER A 46 -11.14 4.49 -2.70
C SER A 46 -11.56 5.95 -2.75
N TYR A 47 -10.99 6.82 -1.90
CA TYR A 47 -11.27 8.26 -1.94
C TYR A 47 -10.85 8.89 -3.27
N ILE A 48 -9.67 8.53 -3.79
CA ILE A 48 -9.21 9.02 -5.11
C ILE A 48 -10.18 8.59 -6.20
N ILE A 49 -10.58 7.32 -6.23
CA ILE A 49 -11.54 6.81 -7.22
C ILE A 49 -12.88 7.55 -7.13
N ALA A 50 -13.40 7.74 -5.91
CA ALA A 50 -14.65 8.46 -5.69
C ALA A 50 -14.58 9.92 -6.17
N SER A 51 -13.47 10.60 -5.88
CA SER A 51 -13.22 11.96 -6.34
C SER A 51 -13.21 12.03 -7.87
N VAL A 52 -12.45 11.15 -8.54
CA VAL A 52 -12.41 11.10 -10.01
C VAL A 52 -13.79 10.79 -10.60
N SER A 53 -14.53 9.85 -10.02
CA SER A 53 -15.89 9.52 -10.45
C SER A 53 -16.87 10.68 -10.26
N SER A 54 -16.63 11.58 -9.31
CA SER A 54 -17.47 12.77 -9.10
C SER A 54 -17.13 13.93 -10.05
N MET A 55 -15.96 13.89 -10.70
CA MET A 55 -15.52 14.92 -11.64
C MET A 55 -15.97 14.65 -13.09
N VAL A 56 -16.38 13.41 -13.38
CA VAL A 56 -16.94 12.98 -14.66
C VAL A 56 -18.46 13.12 -14.61
#